data_AF-A0A842Y219-F1
#
_entry.id   AF-A0A842Y219-F1
#
_cell.length_a   1.000
_cell.length_b   1.000
_cell.length_c   1.000
_cell.angle_alpha   90.00
_cell.angle_beta   90.00
_cell.angle_gamma   90.00
#
_symmetry.space_group_name_H-M   'P 1'
#
loop_
_entity.id
_entity.type
_entity.pdbx_description
1 polymer ?
#
loop_
_entity_poly.entity_id
_entity_poly.type
_entity_poly.pdbx_seq_one_letter_code
_entity_poly.pdbx_strand_id
1 'polypeptide(L)'
;EKTYPWLAVEKKFIAKAITARKTLLGICLGAQLIAHVLGAKIKRNNFTEIGWFPVTLTAGAKSSPVFAALPEKFTAFHWHGDTFEIPPGAVRVAESEACANQAFVYSDRVIGLQFHLEYSPGSISRMIENCGDELVGGKFIQEEGELLAKKRNLRETKNILDSFLDNMERECEK
;
A
#
# COMPACT_ATOMS: atom_id res chain seq x y z
N GLU A 1 12.98 -15.85 -0.22
CA GLU A 1 12.98 -16.94 -1.23
C GLU A 1 13.53 -18.26 -0.73
N LYS A 2 14.71 -18.30 -0.07
CA LYS A 2 15.20 -19.55 0.53
C LYS A 2 14.21 -20.12 1.57
N THR A 3 13.68 -19.26 2.44
CA THR A 3 12.67 -19.62 3.44
C THR A 3 11.25 -19.72 2.86
N TYR A 4 10.94 -18.88 1.87
CA TYR A 4 9.61 -18.79 1.25
C TYR A 4 9.75 -18.90 -0.28
N PRO A 5 9.79 -20.13 -0.83
CA PRO A 5 10.03 -20.35 -2.26
C PRO A 5 8.92 -19.83 -3.18
N TRP A 6 7.68 -19.76 -2.67
CA TRP A 6 6.53 -19.24 -3.41
C TRP A 6 6.72 -17.79 -3.86
N LEU A 7 7.52 -16.98 -3.14
CA LEU A 7 7.85 -15.60 -3.53
C LEU A 7 8.52 -15.53 -4.91
N ALA A 8 9.33 -16.53 -5.28
CA ALA A 8 9.97 -16.57 -6.60
C ALA A 8 8.94 -16.82 -7.71
N VAL A 9 7.89 -17.59 -7.42
CA VAL A 9 6.78 -17.85 -8.34
C VAL A 9 5.93 -16.59 -8.51
N GLU A 10 5.58 -15.94 -7.40
CA GLU A 10 4.83 -14.68 -7.41
C GLU A 10 5.54 -13.59 -8.21
N LYS A 11 6.85 -13.39 -7.98
CA LYS A 11 7.63 -12.40 -8.73
C LYS A 11 7.69 -12.70 -10.23
N LYS A 12 7.78 -13.98 -10.62
CA LYS A 12 7.71 -14.38 -12.03
C LYS A 12 6.33 -14.09 -12.63
N PHE A 13 5.25 -14.30 -11.87
CA PHE A 13 3.90 -13.98 -12.31
C PHE A 13 3.72 -12.47 -12.48
N ILE A 14 4.14 -11.67 -11.50
CA ILE A 14 4.12 -10.20 -11.56
C ILE A 14 4.88 -9.71 -12.79
N ALA A 15 6.10 -10.20 -13.02
CA ALA A 15 6.89 -9.84 -14.19
C ALA A 15 6.15 -10.13 -15.52
N LYS A 16 5.54 -11.32 -15.62
CA LYS A 16 4.73 -11.68 -16.80
C LYS A 16 3.53 -10.76 -16.99
N ALA A 17 2.83 -10.41 -15.92
CA ALA A 17 1.68 -9.52 -15.98
C ALA A 17 2.08 -8.10 -16.41
N ILE A 18 3.21 -7.58 -15.91
CA ILE A 18 3.79 -6.29 -16.33
C ILE A 18 4.15 -6.34 -17.83
N THR A 19 4.87 -7.37 -18.29
CA THR A 19 5.23 -7.54 -19.71
C THR A 19 3.99 -7.68 -20.60
N ALA A 20 2.96 -8.38 -20.12
CA ALA A 20 1.68 -8.53 -20.80
C ALA A 20 0.78 -7.27 -20.68
N ARG A 21 1.31 -6.17 -20.15
CA ARG A 21 0.65 -4.86 -20.04
C ARG A 21 -0.65 -4.89 -19.24
N LYS A 22 -0.81 -5.85 -18.32
CA LYS A 22 -1.97 -5.96 -17.43
C LYS A 22 -1.96 -4.87 -16.37
N THR A 23 -3.14 -4.49 -15.92
CA THR A 23 -3.31 -3.65 -14.73
C THR A 23 -3.02 -4.45 -13.49
N LEU A 24 -2.24 -3.87 -12.56
CA LEU A 24 -1.80 -4.52 -11.35
C LEU A 24 -1.96 -3.57 -10.16
N LEU A 25 -2.50 -4.12 -9.08
CA LEU A 25 -2.52 -3.49 -7.76
C LEU A 25 -1.76 -4.39 -6.78
N GLY A 26 -0.67 -3.89 -6.23
CA GLY A 26 0.04 -4.52 -5.12
C GLY A 26 -0.22 -3.76 -3.83
N ILE A 27 -0.54 -4.48 -2.75
CA ILE A 27 -0.81 -3.90 -1.43
C ILE A 27 0.19 -4.49 -0.42
N CYS A 28 0.81 -3.63 0.39
CA CYS A 28 1.85 -3.97 1.36
C CYS A 28 2.98 -4.83 0.76
N LEU A 29 3.10 -6.11 1.13
CA LEU A 29 4.07 -7.03 0.52
C LEU A 29 3.91 -7.09 -1.01
N GLY A 30 2.68 -7.03 -1.53
CA GLY A 30 2.45 -7.00 -2.97
C GLY A 30 3.09 -5.79 -3.65
N ALA A 31 3.03 -4.61 -3.04
CA ALA A 31 3.68 -3.40 -3.54
C ALA A 31 5.21 -3.55 -3.55
N GLN A 32 5.77 -4.15 -2.49
CA GLN A 32 7.20 -4.44 -2.40
C GLN A 32 7.65 -5.45 -3.46
N LEU A 33 6.86 -6.48 -3.73
CA LEU A 33 7.17 -7.45 -4.78
C LEU A 33 7.16 -6.81 -6.17
N ILE A 34 6.15 -5.96 -6.46
CA ILE A 34 6.11 -5.19 -7.71
C ILE A 34 7.34 -4.28 -7.81
N ALA A 35 7.64 -3.52 -6.76
CA ALA A 35 8.77 -2.60 -6.76
C ALA A 35 10.09 -3.35 -7.01
N HIS A 36 10.28 -4.50 -6.35
CA HIS A 36 11.44 -5.35 -6.55
C HIS A 36 11.54 -5.90 -7.98
N VAL A 37 10.44 -6.37 -8.56
CA VAL A 37 10.40 -6.85 -9.96
C VAL A 37 10.77 -5.72 -10.93
N LEU A 38 10.37 -4.48 -10.64
CA LEU A 38 10.74 -3.30 -11.41
C LEU A 38 12.17 -2.77 -11.11
N GLY A 39 12.95 -3.48 -10.28
CA GLY A 39 14.35 -3.16 -10.01
C GLY A 39 14.60 -2.23 -8.81
N ALA A 40 13.58 -1.92 -8.01
CA ALA A 40 13.75 -1.16 -6.78
C ALA A 40 14.31 -2.02 -5.64
N LYS A 41 14.99 -1.38 -4.68
CA LYS A 41 15.42 -2.02 -3.44
C LYS A 41 14.29 -2.00 -2.42
N ILE A 42 14.17 -3.09 -1.66
CA ILE A 42 13.32 -3.20 -0.47
C ILE A 42 14.23 -3.06 0.74
N LYS A 43 13.81 -2.27 1.73
CA LYS A 43 14.60 -1.98 2.92
C LYS A 43 13.71 -1.79 4.13
N ARG A 44 14.28 -1.95 5.31
CA ARG A 44 13.62 -1.57 6.57
C ARG A 44 13.28 -0.09 6.53
N ASN A 45 12.06 0.28 6.89
CA ASN A 45 11.69 1.67 7.05
C ASN A 45 12.28 2.22 8.37
N ASN A 46 12.46 3.54 8.46
CA ASN A 46 12.97 4.17 9.69
C ASN A 46 12.01 3.96 10.88
N PHE A 47 10.71 3.84 10.60
CA PHE A 47 9.68 3.59 11.58
C PHE A 47 8.77 2.45 11.12
N THR A 48 8.29 1.66 12.07
CA THR A 48 7.18 0.71 11.83
C THR A 48 5.86 1.45 11.98
N GLU A 49 4.95 1.28 11.02
CA GLU A 49 3.60 1.84 11.04
C GLU A 49 2.59 0.71 11.27
N ILE A 50 1.98 0.69 12.44
CA ILE A 50 0.88 -0.23 12.77
C ILE A 50 -0.29 0.59 13.32
N GLY A 51 -1.34 0.73 12.52
CA GLY A 51 -2.57 1.42 12.86
C GLY A 51 -3.03 2.46 11.86
N TRP A 52 -3.88 3.36 12.32
CA TRP A 52 -4.55 4.35 11.49
C TRP A 52 -3.76 5.65 11.44
N PHE A 53 -3.14 5.93 10.30
CA PHE A 53 -2.29 7.12 10.11
C PHE A 53 -2.62 7.87 8.81
N PRO A 54 -2.37 9.19 8.78
CA PRO A 54 -2.58 9.99 7.58
C PRO A 54 -1.62 9.61 6.45
N VAL A 55 -2.17 9.53 5.24
CA VAL A 55 -1.46 9.48 3.97
C VAL A 55 -1.72 10.79 3.25
N THR A 56 -0.65 11.39 2.70
CA THR A 56 -0.70 12.63 1.92
C THR A 56 -0.28 12.32 0.48
N LEU A 57 -1.06 12.77 -0.49
CA LEU A 57 -0.72 12.67 -1.89
C LEU A 57 0.40 13.65 -2.25
N THR A 58 1.37 13.19 -3.05
CA THR A 58 2.45 14.05 -3.53
C THR A 58 2.00 14.87 -4.74
N ALA A 59 2.83 15.82 -5.18
CA ALA A 59 2.62 16.50 -6.46
C ALA A 59 2.55 15.51 -7.65
N GLY A 60 3.23 14.36 -7.56
CA GLY A 60 3.20 13.31 -8.58
C GLY A 60 1.85 12.60 -8.69
N ALA A 61 1.02 12.64 -7.65
CA ALA A 61 -0.34 12.08 -7.72
C ALA A 61 -1.21 12.80 -8.77
N LYS A 62 -0.95 14.09 -9.03
CA LYS A 62 -1.72 14.90 -9.99
C LYS A 62 -1.59 14.40 -11.43
N SER A 63 -0.50 13.71 -11.78
CA SER A 63 -0.32 13.12 -13.11
C SER A 63 -0.93 11.72 -13.25
N SER A 64 -1.43 11.13 -12.16
CA SER A 64 -2.11 9.84 -12.19
C SER A 64 -3.62 10.04 -12.09
N PRO A 65 -4.42 9.73 -13.12
CA PRO A 65 -5.88 9.85 -13.05
C PRO A 65 -6.49 9.07 -11.89
N VAL A 66 -5.87 7.93 -11.51
CA VAL A 66 -6.31 7.08 -10.41
C VAL A 66 -6.24 7.80 -9.06
N PHE A 67 -5.20 8.61 -8.83
CA PHE A 67 -4.98 9.31 -7.57
C PHE A 67 -5.47 10.75 -7.59
N ALA A 68 -5.54 11.39 -8.76
CA ALA A 68 -5.91 12.81 -8.89
C ALA A 68 -7.33 13.12 -8.38
N ALA A 69 -8.23 12.14 -8.38
CA ALA A 69 -9.59 12.27 -7.87
C ALA A 69 -9.75 11.92 -6.38
N LEU A 70 -8.67 11.45 -5.72
CA LEU A 70 -8.70 11.15 -4.29
C LEU A 70 -8.45 12.42 -3.45
N PRO A 71 -8.88 12.44 -2.17
CA PRO A 71 -8.53 13.53 -1.26
C PRO A 71 -7.01 13.70 -1.14
N GLU A 72 -6.52 14.94 -1.08
CA GLU A 72 -5.09 15.25 -0.92
C GLU A 72 -4.50 14.60 0.34
N LYS A 73 -5.30 14.50 1.40
CA LYS A 73 -4.93 13.83 2.64
C LYS A 73 -6.09 12.99 3.15
N PHE A 74 -5.82 11.75 3.52
CA PHE A 74 -6.80 10.83 4.10
C PHE A 74 -6.15 9.92 5.14
N THR A 75 -6.95 9.26 5.98
CA THR A 75 -6.43 8.25 6.92
C THR A 75 -6.52 6.88 6.28
N ALA A 76 -5.45 6.10 6.35
CA ALA A 76 -5.42 4.70 5.91
C ALA A 76 -4.98 3.80 7.07
N PHE A 77 -5.19 2.49 6.91
CA PHE A 77 -4.64 1.51 7.84
C PHE A 77 -3.24 1.09 7.40
N HIS A 78 -2.33 0.90 8.36
CA HIS A 78 -0.95 0.52 8.11
C HIS A 78 -0.61 -0.70 8.96
N TRP A 79 0.14 -1.63 8.37
CA TRP A 79 0.75 -2.74 9.10
C TRP A 79 2.02 -3.17 8.39
N HIS A 80 3.09 -2.37 8.54
CA HIS A 80 4.37 -2.67 7.91
C HIS A 80 5.56 -2.05 8.66
N GLY A 81 6.71 -2.72 8.59
CA GLY A 81 7.98 -2.15 9.03
C GLY A 81 9.05 -2.04 7.93
N ASP A 82 8.79 -2.64 6.76
CA ASP A 82 9.62 -2.49 5.58
C ASP A 82 8.98 -1.50 4.60
N THR A 83 9.80 -0.99 3.68
CA THR A 83 9.40 -0.07 2.60
C THR A 83 10.19 -0.38 1.32
N PHE A 84 9.87 0.30 0.25
CA PHE A 84 10.52 0.19 -1.05
C PHE A 84 11.13 1.54 -1.48
N GLU A 85 12.16 1.50 -2.30
CA GLU A 85 12.52 2.64 -3.15
C GLU A 85 11.54 2.77 -4.30
N ILE A 86 11.41 3.97 -4.85
CA ILE A 86 10.54 4.20 -6.01
C ILE A 86 11.20 3.54 -7.23
N PRO A 87 10.51 2.62 -7.93
CA PRO A 87 11.11 1.96 -9.08
C PRO A 87 11.53 2.92 -10.19
N PRO A 88 12.58 2.61 -10.96
CA PRO A 88 12.94 3.37 -12.14
C PRO A 88 11.75 3.53 -13.10
N GLY A 89 11.45 4.79 -13.48
CA GLY A 89 10.31 5.10 -14.34
C GLY A 89 8.94 5.09 -13.65
N ALA A 90 8.88 4.82 -12.34
CA ALA A 90 7.67 5.00 -11.55
C ALA A 90 7.60 6.42 -10.95
N VAL A 91 6.38 6.88 -10.72
CA VAL A 91 6.09 8.16 -10.06
C VAL A 91 5.68 7.88 -8.63
N ARG A 92 6.31 8.57 -7.67
CA ARG A 92 5.90 8.55 -6.27
C ARG A 92 4.64 9.38 -6.08
N VAL A 93 3.57 8.80 -5.55
CA VAL A 93 2.25 9.45 -5.48
C VAL A 93 1.70 9.62 -4.07
N ALA A 94 2.27 8.97 -3.05
CA ALA A 94 1.87 9.18 -1.66
C ALA A 94 3.03 9.06 -0.66
N GLU A 95 2.87 9.71 0.49
CA GLU A 95 3.78 9.70 1.63
C GLU A 95 3.02 9.76 2.97
N SER A 96 3.68 9.35 4.06
CA SER A 96 3.25 9.59 5.44
C SER A 96 4.39 10.24 6.22
N GLU A 97 4.12 10.67 7.46
CA GLU A 97 5.18 11.19 8.34
C GLU A 97 6.28 10.16 8.61
N ALA A 98 5.92 8.88 8.68
CA ALA A 98 6.82 7.79 9.03
C ALA A 98 7.45 7.09 7.83
N CYS A 99 6.84 7.17 6.64
CA CYS A 99 7.32 6.52 5.42
C CYS A 99 7.18 7.45 4.21
N ALA A 100 8.32 7.77 3.59
CA ALA A 100 8.36 8.65 2.42
C ALA A 100 7.73 8.03 1.16
N ASN A 101 7.68 6.68 1.08
CA ASN A 101 7.25 5.94 -0.10
C ASN A 101 6.01 5.11 0.25
N GLN A 102 4.84 5.76 0.30
CA GLN A 102 3.58 5.10 0.62
C GLN A 102 2.85 4.57 -0.63
N ALA A 103 3.08 5.17 -1.80
CA ALA A 103 2.57 4.63 -3.05
C ALA A 103 3.38 5.07 -4.28
N PHE A 104 3.33 4.25 -5.33
CA PHE A 104 3.88 4.58 -6.64
C PHE A 104 2.96 4.11 -7.77
N VAL A 105 3.11 4.75 -8.93
CA VAL A 105 2.47 4.38 -10.19
C VAL A 105 3.55 4.16 -11.26
N TYR A 106 3.47 3.05 -11.98
CA TYR A 106 4.34 2.73 -13.10
C TYR A 106 3.52 2.46 -14.36
N SER A 107 3.86 3.15 -15.45
CA SER A 107 3.22 3.01 -16.76
C SER A 107 1.68 3.09 -16.72
N ASP A 108 1.15 3.95 -15.84
CA ASP A 108 -0.27 4.25 -15.57
C ASP A 108 -1.19 3.07 -15.22
N ARG A 109 -0.64 1.87 -15.03
CA ARG A 109 -1.40 0.62 -14.84
C ARG A 109 -0.92 -0.25 -13.69
N VAL A 110 0.31 -0.04 -13.24
CA VAL A 110 0.93 -0.82 -12.16
C VAL A 110 1.02 0.09 -10.94
N ILE A 111 0.27 -0.23 -9.90
CA ILE A 111 0.17 0.58 -8.69
C ILE A 111 0.64 -0.25 -7.50
N GLY A 112 1.51 0.34 -6.68
CA GLY A 112 1.89 -0.19 -5.38
C GLY A 112 1.38 0.71 -4.27
N LEU A 113 0.63 0.15 -3.32
CA LEU A 113 0.19 0.79 -2.08
C LEU A 113 0.90 0.12 -0.90
N GLN A 114 1.61 0.87 -0.07
CA GLN A 114 2.21 0.35 1.16
C GLN A 114 1.17 0.27 2.29
N PHE A 115 0.16 1.14 2.25
CA PHE A 115 -0.97 1.19 3.17
C PHE A 115 -2.16 0.34 2.68
N HIS A 116 -3.13 0.19 3.56
CA HIS A 116 -4.33 -0.63 3.38
C HIS A 116 -5.59 0.24 3.41
N LEU A 117 -6.42 0.06 2.39
CA LEU A 117 -7.77 0.64 2.30
C LEU A 117 -8.86 -0.43 2.46
N GLU A 118 -8.48 -1.70 2.32
CA GLU A 118 -9.33 -2.89 2.24
C GLU A 118 -9.64 -3.54 3.59
N TYR A 119 -9.03 -3.05 4.68
CA TYR A 119 -9.19 -3.66 5.98
C TYR A 119 -10.63 -3.55 6.48
N SER A 120 -11.12 -4.67 7.02
CA SER A 120 -12.40 -4.78 7.71
C SER A 120 -12.16 -4.96 9.22
N PRO A 121 -13.18 -4.78 10.08
CA PRO A 121 -13.05 -5.13 11.50
C PRO A 121 -12.53 -6.56 11.72
N GLY A 122 -13.04 -7.53 10.96
CA GLY A 122 -12.60 -8.92 11.06
C GLY A 122 -11.15 -9.13 10.60
N SER A 123 -10.71 -8.36 9.59
CA SER A 123 -9.30 -8.39 9.15
C SER A 123 -8.37 -7.85 10.25
N ILE A 124 -8.75 -6.74 10.89
CA ILE A 124 -7.99 -6.14 11.99
C ILE A 124 -7.88 -7.11 13.17
N SER A 125 -9.00 -7.71 13.58
CA SER A 125 -9.01 -8.70 14.67
C SER A 125 -8.10 -9.90 14.37
N ARG A 126 -8.11 -10.42 13.14
CA ARG A 126 -7.22 -11.51 12.74
C ARG A 126 -5.74 -11.10 12.72
N MET A 127 -5.45 -9.88 12.29
CA MET A 127 -4.07 -9.37 12.33
C MET A 127 -3.56 -9.25 13.76
N ILE A 128 -4.38 -8.75 14.68
CA ILE A 128 -4.04 -8.70 16.12
C ILE A 128 -3.82 -10.13 16.66
N GLU A 129 -4.69 -11.08 16.34
CA GLU A 129 -4.58 -12.45 16.83
C GLU A 129 -3.29 -13.15 16.37
N ASN A 130 -2.86 -12.91 15.12
CA ASN A 130 -1.74 -13.64 14.51
C ASN A 130 -0.40 -12.87 14.56
N CYS A 131 -0.44 -11.55 14.78
CA CYS A 131 0.73 -10.66 14.70
C CYS A 131 0.75 -9.63 15.83
N GLY A 132 -0.03 -9.83 16.90
CA GLY A 132 -0.11 -8.91 18.03
C GLY A 132 1.21 -8.72 18.78
N ASP A 133 2.16 -9.65 18.61
CA ASP A 133 3.53 -9.52 19.11
C ASP A 133 4.32 -8.38 18.46
N GLU A 134 3.85 -7.84 17.33
CA GLU A 134 4.44 -6.66 16.69
C GLU A 134 4.00 -5.32 17.35
N LEU A 135 3.00 -5.34 18.23
CA LEU A 135 2.51 -4.16 18.96
C LEU A 135 3.42 -3.82 20.16
N VAL A 136 4.71 -3.61 19.90
CA VAL A 136 5.75 -3.40 20.93
C VAL A 136 5.89 -1.95 21.42
N GLY A 137 4.90 -1.11 21.15
CA GLY A 137 4.92 0.32 21.45
C GLY A 137 5.89 1.12 20.56
N GLY A 138 5.48 2.33 20.14
CA GLY A 138 6.31 3.17 19.29
C GLY A 138 5.57 4.41 18.81
N LYS A 139 6.29 5.36 18.23
CA LYS A 139 5.70 6.64 17.76
C LYS A 139 4.53 6.42 16.76
N PHE A 140 4.61 5.37 15.95
CA PHE A 140 3.62 5.05 14.91
C PHE A 140 3.05 3.64 15.08
N ILE A 141 2.90 3.19 16.34
CA ILE A 141 2.25 1.92 16.68
C ILE A 141 1.11 2.24 17.64
N GLN A 142 -0.12 1.99 17.20
CA GLN A 142 -1.33 2.15 18.01
C GLN A 142 -1.59 0.90 18.86
N GLU A 143 -2.18 1.09 20.02
CA GLU A 143 -2.59 0.00 20.91
C GLU A 143 -3.79 -0.76 20.33
N GLU A 144 -3.97 -2.02 20.72
CA GLU A 144 -5.04 -2.89 20.21
C GLU A 144 -6.45 -2.23 20.28
N GLY A 145 -6.75 -1.63 21.42
CA GLY A 145 -8.03 -0.93 21.63
C GLY A 145 -8.25 0.25 20.69
N GLU A 146 -7.18 0.92 20.28
CA GLU A 146 -7.25 2.03 19.33
C GLU A 146 -7.52 1.54 17.91
N LEU A 147 -6.92 0.41 17.50
CA LEU A 147 -7.10 -0.19 16.19
C LEU A 147 -8.57 -0.57 15.94
N LEU A 148 -9.21 -1.20 16.94
CA LEU A 148 -10.59 -1.69 16.87
C LEU A 148 -11.65 -0.58 17.01
N ALA A 149 -11.33 0.53 17.67
CA ALA A 149 -12.29 1.60 17.95
C ALA A 149 -12.63 2.48 16.72
N LYS A 150 -11.85 2.45 15.63
CA LYS A 150 -11.97 3.40 14.51
C LYS A 150 -13.02 3.02 13.45
N LYS A 151 -14.27 2.81 13.87
CA LYS A 151 -15.41 2.54 12.97
C LYS A 151 -15.60 3.58 11.87
N ARG A 152 -15.31 4.86 12.16
CA ARG A 152 -15.38 5.95 11.17
C ARG A 152 -14.33 5.77 10.07
N ASN A 153 -13.09 5.46 10.43
CA ASN A 153 -11.99 5.31 9.47
C ASN A 153 -12.29 4.18 8.48
N LEU A 154 -12.80 3.04 8.96
CA LEU A 154 -13.20 1.90 8.11
C LEU A 154 -14.18 2.29 7.00
N ARG A 155 -15.16 3.14 7.32
CA ARG A 155 -16.12 3.64 6.32
C ARG A 155 -15.48 4.62 5.35
N GLU A 156 -14.62 5.51 5.84
CA GLU A 156 -13.93 6.49 5.00
C GLU A 156 -12.93 5.80 4.05
N THR A 157 -12.12 4.86 4.54
CA THR A 157 -11.20 4.09 3.69
C THR A 157 -11.93 3.24 2.68
N LYS A 158 -13.08 2.66 3.04
CA LYS A 158 -13.90 1.93 2.07
C LYS A 158 -14.38 2.82 0.93
N ASN A 159 -14.88 4.02 1.21
CA ASN A 159 -15.30 4.95 0.16
C ASN A 159 -14.12 5.36 -0.76
N ILE A 160 -12.94 5.54 -0.17
CA ILE A 160 -11.71 5.83 -0.93
C ILE A 160 -11.31 4.62 -1.79
N LEU A 161 -11.38 3.40 -1.25
CA LEU A 161 -11.10 2.18 -1.99
C LEU A 161 -12.05 2.03 -3.18
N ASP A 162 -13.36 2.19 -2.95
CA ASP A 162 -14.36 2.07 -4.01
C ASP A 162 -14.08 3.11 -5.12
N SER A 163 -13.81 4.36 -4.76
CA SER A 163 -13.43 5.42 -5.72
C SER A 163 -12.11 5.13 -6.45
N PHE A 164 -11.12 4.59 -5.74
CA PHE A 164 -9.82 4.23 -6.28
C PHE A 164 -9.93 3.10 -7.31
N LEU A 165 -10.69 2.04 -6.99
CA LEU A 165 -10.94 0.92 -7.89
C LEU A 165 -11.76 1.34 -9.12
N ASP A 166 -12.79 2.18 -8.94
CA ASP A 166 -13.55 2.76 -10.05
C ASP A 166 -12.66 3.57 -10.99
N ASN A 167 -11.71 4.34 -10.45
CA ASN A 167 -10.75 5.07 -11.28
C ASN A 167 -9.81 4.11 -12.01
N MET A 168 -9.31 3.05 -11.33
CA MET A 168 -8.46 2.05 -11.96
C MET A 168 -9.17 1.37 -13.13
N GLU A 169 -10.43 0.96 -12.95
CA GLU A 169 -11.24 0.33 -14.01
C GLU A 169 -11.38 1.25 -15.23
N ARG A 170 -11.74 2.53 -15.01
CA ARG A 170 -11.83 3.52 -16.10
C ARG A 170 -10.53 3.72 -16.88
N GLU A 171 -9.38 3.65 -16.22
CA GLU A 171 -8.08 3.73 -16.91
C GLU A 171 -7.70 2.43 -17.62
N CYS A 172 -8.27 1.28 -17.24
CA CYS A 172 -8.07 0.00 -17.94
C CYS A 172 -8.80 -0.07 -19.28
N GLU A 173 -9.93 0.64 -19.40
CA GLU A 173 -10.80 0.62 -20.58
C GLU A 173 -10.30 1.55 -21.72
N LYS A 174 -9.25 2.34 -21.48
CA LYS A 174 -8.62 3.23 -22.48
C LYS A 174 -7.48 2.55 -23.23
#